data_AF-A0A2S0U3J1-F1
#
_entry.id   AF-A0A2S0U3J1-F1
#
_cell.length_a   1.000
_cell.length_b   1.000
_cell.length_c   1.000
_cell.angle_alpha   90.00
_cell.angle_beta   90.00
_cell.angle_gamma   90.00
#
_symmetry.space_group_name_H-M   'P 1'
#
loop_
_entity.id
_entity.type
_entity.pdbx_description
1 polymer ?
#
loop_
_entity_poly.entity_id
_entity_poly.type
_entity_poly.pdbx_seq_one_letter_code
_entity_poly.pdbx_strand_id
1 'polypeptide(L)'
;MSITNITFLHDLIPFSGIHVFNSPNYRILYFWDGLEISKFLDNLESDKNFVVTAELIGTNIEYLSANPKISLSELFVINRDSSSDLISDYLLKQACLACNIYKLESHQIECPAILLKYKEINLNCF
;
A
#
# COMPACT_ATOMS: atom_id res chain seq x y z
N MET A 1 2.91 11.04 15.22
CA MET A 1 2.94 11.72 13.90
C MET A 1 1.53 12.26 13.62
N SER A 2 1.39 13.45 13.06
CA SER A 2 0.07 14.04 12.78
C SER A 2 -0.68 13.25 11.70
N ILE A 3 -1.94 12.94 11.96
CA ILE A 3 -2.85 12.01 11.25
C ILE A 3 -3.42 12.63 9.94
N THR A 4 -2.79 13.67 9.40
CA THR A 4 -3.40 14.53 8.37
C THR A 4 -2.85 14.34 6.96
N ASN A 5 -1.73 13.64 6.79
CA ASN A 5 -1.09 13.39 5.50
C ASN A 5 -0.46 12.00 5.42
N ILE A 6 -0.34 11.46 4.21
CA ILE A 6 0.47 10.25 3.95
C ILE A 6 1.93 10.63 4.14
N THR A 7 2.66 9.88 4.95
CA THR A 7 4.10 10.08 5.14
C THR A 7 4.86 9.16 4.19
N PHE A 8 5.71 9.70 3.32
CA PHE A 8 6.53 8.87 2.46
C PHE A 8 7.85 8.50 3.15
N LEU A 9 8.42 7.34 2.80
CA LEU A 9 9.68 6.89 3.41
C LEU A 9 10.81 7.90 3.15
N HIS A 10 10.83 8.50 1.96
CA HIS A 10 11.85 9.46 1.57
C HIS A 10 11.79 10.78 2.34
N ASP A 11 10.63 11.11 2.93
CA ASP A 11 10.49 12.27 3.82
C ASP A 11 11.20 12.04 5.15
N LEU A 12 11.32 10.78 5.58
CA LEU A 12 11.92 10.39 6.84
C LEU A 12 13.41 10.04 6.69
N ILE A 13 13.80 9.50 5.55
CA ILE A 13 15.16 9.05 5.27
C ILE A 13 15.63 9.74 3.99
N PRO A 14 16.47 10.79 4.08
CA PRO A 14 17.01 11.47 2.91
C PRO A 14 17.87 10.48 2.09
N PHE A 15 17.43 10.21 0.86
CA PHE A 15 17.82 9.08 0.00
C PHE A 15 19.33 8.88 -0.27
N SER A 16 19.74 7.61 -0.38
CA SER A 16 20.48 7.08 -1.54
C SER A 16 20.57 5.53 -1.54
N GLY A 17 19.52 4.81 -1.91
CA GLY A 17 19.61 3.34 -2.04
C GLY A 17 18.40 2.65 -2.66
N ILE A 18 18.61 1.47 -3.25
CA ILE A 18 17.54 0.56 -3.66
C ILE A 18 17.03 -0.14 -2.40
N HIS A 19 15.77 0.11 -2.02
CA HIS A 19 15.14 -0.58 -0.90
C HIS A 19 14.54 -1.91 -1.37
N VAL A 20 15.25 -3.01 -1.09
CA VAL A 20 14.76 -4.35 -1.37
C VAL A 20 14.05 -4.91 -0.14
N PHE A 21 12.75 -5.13 -0.26
CA PHE A 21 11.96 -5.86 0.73
C PHE A 21 12.21 -7.35 0.59
N ASN A 22 13.21 -7.86 1.31
CA ASN A 22 13.35 -9.31 1.46
C ASN A 22 12.20 -9.83 2.34
N SER A 23 11.39 -10.74 1.78
CA SER A 23 10.28 -11.42 2.46
C SER A 23 9.30 -10.46 3.18
N PRO A 24 8.61 -9.56 2.45
CA PRO A 24 7.59 -8.71 3.06
C PRO A 24 6.37 -9.54 3.48
N ASN A 25 5.67 -9.07 4.50
CA ASN A 25 4.32 -9.54 4.76
C ASN A 25 3.39 -8.99 3.68
N TYR A 26 2.27 -9.66 3.44
CA TYR A 26 1.29 -9.21 2.46
C TYR A 26 -0.14 -9.34 2.95
N ARG A 27 -0.99 -8.41 2.51
CA ARG A 27 -2.43 -8.39 2.76
C ARG A 27 -3.14 -8.00 1.48
N ILE A 28 -4.17 -8.75 1.09
CA ILE A 28 -5.06 -8.35 0.01
C ILE A 28 -6.26 -7.64 0.63
N LEU A 29 -6.58 -6.47 0.09
CA LEU A 29 -7.75 -5.67 0.44
C LEU A 29 -8.73 -5.71 -0.73
N TYR A 30 -9.95 -6.19 -0.48
CA TYR A 30 -10.97 -6.43 -1.51
C TYR A 30 -11.97 -5.29 -1.64
N PHE A 31 -11.90 -4.32 -0.74
CA PHE A 31 -12.70 -3.10 -0.81
C PHE A 31 -11.83 -1.93 -0.40
N TRP A 32 -11.93 -0.82 -1.12
CA TRP A 32 -11.25 0.42 -0.75
C TRP A 32 -11.92 1.12 0.44
N ASP A 33 -12.69 0.40 1.27
CA ASP A 33 -13.34 1.00 2.42
C ASP A 33 -12.34 1.23 3.57
N GLY A 34 -12.60 2.24 4.39
CA GLY A 34 -11.77 2.52 5.56
C GLY A 34 -11.81 1.41 6.62
N LEU A 35 -12.77 0.47 6.55
CA LEU A 35 -12.99 -0.55 7.57
C LEU A 35 -12.04 -1.76 7.42
N GLU A 36 -11.76 -2.21 6.19
CA GLU A 36 -10.71 -3.21 5.92
C GLU A 36 -9.33 -2.68 6.29
N ILE A 37 -9.07 -1.40 5.98
CA ILE A 37 -7.82 -0.74 6.35
C ILE A 37 -7.73 -0.59 7.86
N SER A 38 -8.79 -0.14 8.54
CA SER A 38 -8.83 -0.06 10.00
C SER A 38 -8.51 -1.41 10.64
N LYS A 39 -9.15 -2.49 10.17
CA LYS A 39 -8.86 -3.86 10.65
C LYS A 39 -7.42 -4.27 10.37
N PHE A 40 -6.87 -3.88 9.23
CA PHE A 40 -5.46 -4.14 8.92
C PHE A 40 -4.54 -3.41 9.92
N LEU A 41 -4.78 -2.12 10.17
CA LEU A 41 -4.02 -1.31 11.12
C LEU A 41 -4.13 -1.85 12.55
N ASP A 42 -5.31 -2.29 12.97
CA ASP A 42 -5.55 -2.90 14.30
C ASP A 42 -4.73 -4.17 14.55
N ASN A 43 -4.30 -4.86 13.49
CA ASN A 43 -3.46 -6.05 13.58
C ASN A 43 -1.95 -5.74 13.59
N LEU A 44 -1.56 -4.48 13.40
CA LEU A 44 -0.16 -4.07 13.49
C LEU A 44 0.27 -4.00 14.96
N GLU A 45 1.53 -4.35 15.22
CA GLU A 45 2.10 -4.19 16.56
C GLU A 45 2.08 -2.72 16.98
N SER A 46 1.67 -2.47 18.23
CA SER A 46 1.72 -1.14 18.82
C SER A 46 3.17 -0.64 18.88
N ASP A 47 3.36 0.67 18.69
CA ASP A 47 4.67 1.36 18.71
C ASP A 47 5.64 0.99 17.57
N LYS A 48 5.19 0.22 16.58
CA LYS A 48 5.98 -0.13 15.40
C LYS A 48 5.59 0.70 14.18
N ASN A 49 6.58 1.04 13.37
CA ASN A 49 6.37 1.66 12.06
C ASN A 49 6.61 0.63 10.98
N PHE A 50 5.76 0.67 9.96
CA PHE A 50 5.80 -0.23 8.83
C PHE A 50 5.92 0.61 7.56
N VAL A 51 6.84 0.22 6.70
CA VAL A 51 6.84 0.73 5.33
C VAL A 51 5.98 -0.16 4.46
N VAL A 52 5.26 0.45 3.53
CA VAL A 52 4.23 -0.17 2.72
C VAL A 52 4.41 0.18 1.26
N THR A 53 4.12 -0.79 0.40
CA THR A 53 3.83 -0.59 -1.02
C THR A 53 2.47 -1.17 -1.33
N ALA A 54 1.78 -0.57 -2.30
CA ALA A 54 0.51 -1.07 -2.81
C ALA A 54 0.66 -1.46 -4.29
N GLU A 55 0.10 -2.61 -4.66
CA GLU A 55 0.00 -3.06 -6.05
C GLU A 55 -1.48 -3.27 -6.41
N LEU A 56 -1.85 -2.86 -7.62
CA LEU A 56 -3.18 -3.12 -8.16
C LEU A 56 -3.26 -4.56 -8.67
N ILE A 57 -4.32 -5.26 -8.30
CA ILE A 57 -4.69 -6.57 -8.80
C ILE A 57 -5.97 -6.41 -9.62
N GLY A 58 -5.91 -6.71 -10.92
CA GLY A 58 -7.09 -6.70 -11.81
C GLY A 58 -8.04 -7.87 -11.54
N THR A 59 -7.48 -9.06 -11.36
CA THR A 59 -8.20 -10.26 -10.90
C THR A 59 -7.31 -11.13 -10.00
N ASN A 60 -7.89 -11.83 -9.03
CA ASN A 60 -7.15 -12.74 -8.15
C ASN A 60 -6.42 -13.87 -8.90
N ILE A 61 -6.97 -14.28 -10.04
CA ILE A 61 -6.41 -15.34 -10.89
C ILE A 61 -5.14 -14.83 -11.57
N GLU A 62 -5.13 -13.58 -12.02
CA GLU A 62 -3.99 -12.96 -12.71
C GLU A 62 -2.84 -12.57 -11.79
N TYR A 63 -3.07 -12.42 -10.48
CA TYR A 63 -1.98 -12.15 -9.54
C TYR A 63 -1.01 -13.33 -9.39
N LEU A 64 -1.50 -14.55 -9.61
CA LEU A 64 -0.71 -15.79 -9.54
C LEU A 64 -0.04 -16.16 -10.86
N SER A 65 -0.52 -15.63 -12.00
CA SER A 65 0.24 -15.69 -13.24
C SER A 65 1.37 -14.67 -13.18
N ALA A 66 2.49 -14.95 -13.85
CA ALA A 66 3.68 -14.09 -13.90
C ALA A 66 3.46 -12.77 -14.68
N ASN A 67 2.28 -12.17 -14.53
CA ASN A 67 1.85 -10.97 -15.22
C ASN A 67 2.51 -9.73 -14.62
N PRO A 68 2.69 -8.69 -15.45
CA PRO A 68 3.20 -7.40 -14.98
C PRO A 68 2.27 -6.83 -13.90
N LYS A 69 2.87 -6.33 -12.83
CA LYS A 69 2.17 -5.74 -11.69
C LYS A 69 2.22 -4.22 -11.78
N ILE A 70 1.13 -3.57 -11.43
CA ILE A 70 1.06 -2.11 -11.41
C ILE A 70 1.26 -1.64 -9.97
N SER A 71 2.41 -1.03 -9.70
CA SER A 71 2.65 -0.38 -8.41
C SER A 71 1.81 0.89 -8.33
N LEU A 72 1.03 1.00 -7.25
CA LEU A 72 0.13 2.13 -7.02
C LEU A 72 0.79 3.25 -6.21
N SER A 73 1.85 2.94 -5.47
CA SER A 73 2.43 3.90 -4.54
C SER A 73 3.95 3.87 -4.56
N GLU A 74 4.53 5.01 -4.22
CA GLU A 74 5.84 5.03 -3.58
C GLU A 74 5.79 4.36 -2.21
N LEU A 75 6.95 4.16 -1.60
CA LEU A 75 7.06 3.66 -0.24
C LEU A 75 6.49 4.68 0.73
N PHE A 76 5.42 4.32 1.44
CA PHE A 76 4.82 5.13 2.48
C PHE A 76 4.90 4.42 3.83
N VAL A 77 4.91 5.20 4.90
CA VAL A 77 5.06 4.72 6.26
C VAL A 77 3.72 4.83 6.99
N ILE A 78 3.36 3.74 7.66
CA ILE A 78 2.19 3.64 8.50
C ILE A 78 2.56 3.07 9.85
N ASN A 79 1.65 3.24 10.80
CA ASN A 79 1.62 2.54 12.08
C ASN A 79 0.16 2.25 12.43
N ARG A 80 -0.06 1.57 13.55
CA ARG A 80 -1.40 1.24 14.04
C ARG A 80 -2.33 2.46 14.18
N ASP A 81 -1.79 3.62 14.51
CA ASP A 81 -2.54 4.86 14.77
C ASP A 81 -2.74 5.73 13.53
N SER A 82 -2.35 5.23 12.35
CA SER A 82 -2.54 5.95 11.08
C SER A 82 -4.03 6.06 10.74
N SER A 83 -4.45 7.12 10.05
CA SER A 83 -5.85 7.26 9.63
C SER A 83 -6.18 6.25 8.53
N SER A 84 -7.13 5.36 8.82
CA SER A 84 -7.65 4.40 7.85
C SER A 84 -8.31 5.09 6.66
N ASP A 85 -9.06 6.16 6.90
CA ASP A 85 -9.77 6.92 5.87
C ASP A 85 -8.78 7.60 4.93
N LEU A 86 -7.72 8.20 5.48
CA LEU A 86 -6.69 8.87 4.70
C LEU A 86 -5.91 7.88 3.82
N ILE A 87 -5.60 6.69 4.34
CA ILE A 87 -4.93 5.64 3.55
C ILE A 87 -5.89 5.09 2.48
N SER A 88 -7.16 4.87 2.82
CA SER A 88 -8.21 4.43 1.88
C SER A 88 -8.33 5.40 0.70
N ASP A 89 -8.52 6.68 0.99
CA ASP A 89 -8.65 7.74 -0.01
C ASP A 89 -7.39 7.85 -0.89
N TYR A 90 -6.21 7.72 -0.29
CA TYR A 90 -4.95 7.73 -1.02
C TYR A 90 -4.85 6.55 -2.00
N LEU A 91 -5.09 5.33 -1.52
CA LEU A 91 -5.02 4.12 -2.34
C LEU A 91 -6.06 4.11 -3.46
N LEU A 92 -7.27 4.60 -3.18
CA LEU A 92 -8.33 4.79 -4.16
C LEU A 92 -7.89 5.74 -5.28
N LYS A 93 -7.36 6.91 -4.92
CA LYS A 93 -6.86 7.89 -5.90
C LYS A 93 -5.75 7.30 -6.76
N GLN A 94 -4.80 6.59 -6.16
CA GLN A 94 -3.74 5.94 -6.91
C GLN A 94 -4.25 4.86 -7.85
N ALA A 95 -5.20 4.03 -7.41
CA ALA A 95 -5.83 3.03 -8.26
C ALA A 95 -6.56 3.68 -9.46
N CYS A 96 -7.35 4.72 -9.23
CA CYS A 96 -8.00 5.47 -10.31
C CYS A 96 -6.98 6.07 -11.29
N LEU A 97 -5.89 6.66 -10.79
CA LEU A 97 -4.81 7.19 -11.62
C LEU A 97 -4.17 6.10 -12.48
N ALA A 98 -3.84 4.95 -11.88
CA ALA A 98 -3.28 3.81 -12.59
C ALA A 98 -4.21 3.31 -13.70
N CYS A 99 -5.50 3.12 -13.40
CA CYS A 99 -6.50 2.72 -14.40
C CYS A 99 -6.55 3.70 -15.58
N ASN A 100 -6.51 5.01 -15.30
CA ASN A 100 -6.54 6.05 -16.33
C ASN A 100 -5.25 6.09 -17.17
N ILE A 101 -4.07 6.02 -16.53
CA ILE A 101 -2.77 6.08 -17.20
C ILE A 101 -2.59 4.87 -18.13
N TYR A 102 -2.93 3.68 -17.64
CA TYR A 102 -2.78 2.43 -18.38
C TYR A 102 -3.99 2.08 -19.23
N LYS A 103 -5.03 2.93 -19.25
CA LYS A 103 -6.29 2.74 -19.98
C LYS A 103 -6.89 1.36 -19.74
N LEU A 104 -6.89 0.93 -18.47
CA LEU A 104 -7.42 -0.37 -18.09
C LEU A 104 -8.94 -0.35 -18.30
N GLU A 105 -9.43 -1.22 -19.16
CA GLU A 105 -10.86 -1.33 -19.44
C GLU A 105 -11.57 -2.10 -18.32
N SER A 106 -12.87 -1.87 -18.15
CA SER A 106 -13.67 -2.46 -17.08
C SER A 106 -13.69 -3.99 -17.08
N HIS A 107 -13.46 -4.63 -18.22
CA HIS A 107 -13.37 -6.09 -18.33
C HIS A 107 -12.00 -6.65 -17.87
N GLN A 108 -10.99 -5.80 -17.69
CA GLN A 108 -9.67 -6.18 -17.19
C GLN A 108 -9.57 -6.03 -15.65
N ILE A 109 -10.60 -5.45 -15.04
CA ILE A 109 -10.69 -5.18 -13.61
C ILE A 109 -12.09 -5.60 -13.15
N GLU A 110 -12.39 -6.89 -13.25
CA GLU A 110 -13.68 -7.42 -12.82
C GLU A 110 -13.83 -7.40 -11.29
N CYS A 111 -12.71 -7.55 -10.56
CA CYS A 111 -12.65 -7.49 -9.10
C CYS A 111 -11.34 -6.82 -8.66
N PRO A 112 -11.26 -5.48 -8.71
CA PRO A 112 -10.05 -4.78 -8.29
C PRO A 112 -9.75 -5.09 -6.83
N ALA A 113 -8.54 -5.55 -6.57
CA ALA A 113 -8.01 -5.66 -5.22
C ALA A 113 -6.68 -4.91 -5.11
N ILE A 114 -6.31 -4.58 -3.89
CA ILE A 114 -4.99 -4.01 -3.61
C ILE A 114 -4.19 -5.00 -2.79
N LEU A 115 -3.01 -5.34 -3.26
CA LEU A 115 -2.03 -6.02 -2.45
C LEU A 115 -1.18 -5.00 -1.71
N LEU A 116 -1.31 -4.96 -0.40
CA LEU A 116 -0.37 -4.28 0.46
C LEU A 116 0.78 -5.23 0.79
N LYS A 117 2.01 -4.81 0.44
CA LYS A 117 3.22 -5.43 0.97
C LYS A 117 3.80 -4.51 2.02
N TYR A 118 4.09 -5.05 3.19
CA TYR A 118 4.52 -4.25 4.33
C TYR A 118 5.61 -4.95 5.13
N LYS A 119 6.46 -4.15 5.76
CA LYS A 119 7.53 -4.63 6.63
C LYS A 119 7.82 -3.61 7.73
N GLU A 120 8.08 -4.12 8.94
CA GLU A 120 8.52 -3.28 10.05
C GLU A 120 9.84 -2.60 9.68
N ILE A 121 9.96 -1.33 10.06
CA ILE A 121 11.20 -0.55 9.96
C ILE A 121 11.53 0.06 11.32
N ASN A 122 12.82 0.13 11.61
CA ASN A 122 13.30 0.88 12.76
C ASN A 122 13.77 2.26 12.31
N LEU A 123 12.95 3.28 12.57
CA LEU A 123 13.27 4.67 12.24
C LEU A 123 14.40 5.26 13.11
N ASN A 124 14.78 4.59 14.21
CA ASN A 124 15.88 5.04 15.08
C ASN A 124 17.27 4.57 14.60
N CYS A 125 17.34 3.82 13.50
CA CYS A 125 18.58 3.24 12.98
C CYS A 125 19.09 3.92 11.69
N PHE A 126 18.47 5.03 11.27
CA PHE A 126 18.83 5.79 10.08
C PHE A 126 19.28 7.21 10.44
#